data_AF-A0A5F1SJB2-F1
#
_entry.id   AF-A0A5F1SJB2-F1
#
_cell.length_a   1.000
_cell.length_b   1.000
_cell.length_c   1.000
_cell.angle_alpha   90.00
_cell.angle_beta   90.00
_cell.angle_gamma   90.00
#
_symmetry.space_group_name_H-M   'P 1'
#
loop_
_entity.id
_entity.type
_entity.pdbx_description
1 polymer ?
#
loop_
_entity_poly.entity_id
_entity_poly.type
_entity_poly.pdbx_seq_one_letter_code
_entity_poly.pdbx_strand_id
1 'polypeptide(L)'
;MIDIAQYGQLETLRQGKMAMILTPALCRAARGFLDWTQMDLADRSGVSRSTIRDYEGNRHSLHRATEAQLRLALETGGITFFRIQGHEIGICTKALATEGQAPSHTESCEILSISGDRGQILPPKADR
;
A
#
# COMPACT_ATOMS: atom_id res chain seq x y z
N MET A 1 45.70 3.29 29.06
CA MET A 1 44.99 2.10 29.55
C MET A 1 43.52 2.38 29.38
N ILE A 2 42.91 1.81 28.34
CA ILE A 2 41.51 2.00 27.99
C ILE A 2 40.74 1.04 28.89
N ASP A 3 40.01 1.55 29.87
CA ASP A 3 39.24 0.71 30.77
C ASP A 3 37.77 0.66 30.37
N ILE A 4 37.33 -0.58 30.27
CA ILE A 4 36.11 -1.08 29.68
C ILE A 4 35.09 -1.15 30.81
N ALA A 5 34.18 -0.18 30.88
CA ALA A 5 32.95 -0.31 31.65
C ALA A 5 31.80 -0.69 30.71
N GLN A 6 31.91 -1.92 30.18
CA GLN A 6 30.76 -2.73 29.76
C GLN A 6 29.94 -3.05 31.02
N TYR A 7 28.71 -2.56 31.14
CA TYR A 7 27.61 -3.27 31.81
C TYR A 7 26.26 -2.67 31.41
N GLY A 8 25.55 -3.40 30.54
CA GLY A 8 24.17 -3.82 30.81
C GLY A 8 23.06 -2.77 30.89
N GLN A 9 22.78 -2.05 29.79
CA GLN A 9 21.48 -1.37 29.63
C GLN A 9 20.73 -1.86 28.40
N LEU A 10 20.64 -3.19 28.30
CA LEU A 10 19.61 -3.87 27.52
C LEU A 10 18.62 -4.45 28.54
N GLU A 11 17.33 -4.31 28.24
CA GLU A 11 16.21 -5.06 28.86
C GLU A 11 15.51 -4.48 30.10
N THR A 12 14.91 -3.28 30.03
CA THR A 12 13.72 -2.98 30.88
C THR A 12 12.74 -1.97 30.27
N LEU A 13 12.27 -2.22 29.03
CA LEU A 13 11.06 -1.53 28.51
C LEU A 13 10.05 -2.54 27.94
N ARG A 14 9.81 -3.64 28.68
CA ARG A 14 8.61 -4.45 28.48
C ARG A 14 7.57 -4.04 29.52
N GLN A 15 6.34 -3.87 29.04
CA GLN A 15 5.10 -3.74 29.80
C GLN A 15 4.58 -2.31 30.11
N GLY A 16 4.00 -1.73 29.06
CA GLY A 16 3.14 -0.52 29.08
C GLY A 16 2.76 -0.05 27.66
N LYS A 17 3.63 -0.34 26.68
CA LYS A 17 3.46 -0.06 25.24
C LYS A 17 2.48 -1.04 24.57
N MET A 18 1.23 -1.05 25.00
CA MET A 18 0.19 -1.93 24.47
C MET A 18 -0.25 -1.49 23.07
N ALA A 19 0.47 -1.90 22.03
CA ALA A 19 0.06 -1.83 20.62
C ALA A 19 -0.05 -0.43 20.00
N MET A 20 0.97 0.44 20.12
CA MET A 20 1.10 1.49 19.10
C MET A 20 1.66 0.84 17.84
N ILE A 21 0.92 0.93 16.74
CA ILE A 21 1.37 0.44 15.43
C ILE A 21 2.28 1.51 14.79
N LEU A 22 1.95 2.78 15.00
CA LEU A 22 2.75 3.87 14.47
C LEU A 22 3.90 4.14 15.45
N THR A 23 5.13 3.94 15.00
CA THR A 23 6.34 4.41 15.69
C THR A 23 6.83 5.71 15.04
N PRO A 24 7.61 6.55 15.73
CA PRO A 24 8.18 7.77 15.15
C PRO A 24 8.98 7.52 13.87
N ALA A 25 9.77 6.43 13.83
CA ALA A 25 10.52 6.05 12.65
C ALA A 25 9.59 5.64 11.50
N LEU A 26 8.54 4.87 11.79
CA LEU A 26 7.55 4.44 10.81
C LEU A 26 6.73 5.62 10.27
N CYS A 27 6.42 6.62 11.10
CA CYS A 27 5.77 7.86 10.67
C CYS A 27 6.63 8.61 9.65
N ARG A 28 7.93 8.79 9.92
CA ARG A 28 8.85 9.42 8.96
C ARG A 28 8.99 8.61 7.67
N ALA A 29 9.07 7.28 7.78
CA ALA A 29 9.16 6.39 6.63
C ALA A 29 7.90 6.46 5.76
N ALA A 30 6.71 6.37 6.36
CA ALA A 30 5.43 6.51 5.68
C ALA A 30 5.29 7.87 4.98
N ARG A 31 5.72 8.93 5.65
CA ARG A 31 5.65 10.28 5.11
C ARG A 31 6.64 10.48 3.95
N GLY A 32 7.86 9.95 4.06
CA GLY A 32 8.83 9.93 2.96
C GLY A 32 8.38 9.05 1.79
N PHE A 33 7.68 7.95 2.06
CA PHE A 33 7.09 7.10 1.04
C PHE A 33 6.03 7.84 0.20
N LEU A 34 5.28 8.74 0.83
CA LEU A 34 4.23 9.53 0.19
C LEU A 34 4.73 10.88 -0.36
N ASP A 35 6.03 11.18 -0.26
CA ASP A 35 6.61 12.50 -0.56
C ASP A 35 5.92 13.66 0.19
N TRP A 36 5.47 13.42 1.42
CA TRP A 36 4.78 14.42 2.24
C TRP A 36 5.76 15.20 3.14
N THR A 37 5.48 16.49 3.30
CA THR A 37 6.07 17.31 4.35
C THR A 37 5.35 17.11 5.69
N GLN A 38 5.94 17.59 6.79
CA GLN A 38 5.26 17.60 8.09
C GLN A 38 3.98 18.44 8.07
N MET A 39 3.90 19.44 7.19
CA MET A 39 2.68 20.24 7.02
C MET A 39 1.60 19.46 6.29
N ASP A 40 1.95 18.73 5.22
CA ASP A 40 0.98 17.92 4.48
C ASP A 40 0.32 16.85 5.37
N LEU A 41 1.10 16.23 6.26
CA LEU A 41 0.56 15.29 7.23
C LEU A 41 -0.33 15.99 8.27
N ALA A 42 0.03 17.21 8.70
CA ALA A 42 -0.77 17.99 9.62
C ALA A 42 -2.15 18.31 9.02
N ASP A 43 -2.16 18.82 7.80
CA ASP A 43 -3.37 19.23 7.08
C ASP A 43 -4.30 18.04 6.84
N ARG A 44 -3.75 16.87 6.49
CA ARG A 44 -4.53 15.65 6.20
C ARG A 44 -5.04 14.94 7.45
N SER A 45 -4.33 15.04 8.57
CA SER A 45 -4.68 14.34 9.83
C SER A 45 -5.47 15.19 10.82
N GLY A 46 -5.50 16.52 10.63
CA GLY A 46 -6.05 17.46 11.61
C GLY A 46 -5.21 17.56 12.90
N VAL A 47 -3.97 17.05 12.89
CA VAL A 47 -3.02 17.12 14.00
C VAL A 47 -2.07 18.29 13.77
N SER A 48 -1.74 19.05 14.82
CA SER A 48 -0.84 20.19 14.66
C SER A 48 0.56 19.78 14.17
N ARG A 49 1.19 20.61 13.32
CA ARG A 49 2.55 20.39 12.83
C ARG A 49 3.57 20.23 13.96
N SER A 50 3.43 20.99 15.05
CA SER A 50 4.32 20.87 16.22
C SER A 50 4.18 19.51 16.90
N THR A 51 2.96 18.99 17.06
CA THR A 51 2.73 17.63 17.58
C THR A 51 3.40 16.58 16.71
N ILE A 52 3.28 16.68 15.39
CA ILE A 52 3.93 15.75 14.45
C ILE A 52 5.45 15.83 14.56
N ARG A 53 6.02 17.05 14.55
CA ARG A 53 7.47 17.26 14.69
C ARG A 53 8.00 16.67 15.99
N ASP A 54 7.33 16.93 17.11
CA ASP A 54 7.78 16.49 18.42
C ASP A 54 7.66 14.96 18.58
N TYR A 55 6.62 14.36 17.98
CA TYR A 55 6.47 12.92 17.89
C TYR A 55 7.55 12.28 17.01
N GLU A 56 7.76 12.78 15.78
CA GLU A 56 8.81 12.29 14.88
C GLU A 56 10.21 12.45 15.49
N GLY A 57 10.41 13.46 16.32
CA GLY A 57 11.64 13.69 17.09
C GLY A 57 11.79 12.80 18.34
N ASN A 58 10.87 11.86 18.58
CA ASN A 58 10.85 10.96 19.74
C ASN A 58 10.84 11.71 21.09
N ARG A 59 10.29 12.93 21.12
CA ARG A 59 10.21 13.76 22.34
C ARG A 59 8.96 13.47 23.17
N HIS A 60 7.89 13.00 22.53
CA HIS A 60 6.62 12.66 23.18
C HIS A 60 6.00 11.40 22.57
N SER A 61 5.34 10.60 23.39
CA SER A 61 4.41 9.57 22.93
C SER A 61 3.07 10.21 22.56
N LEU A 62 2.43 9.74 21.48
CA LEU A 62 1.09 10.19 21.11
C LEU A 62 0.01 9.65 22.05
N HIS A 63 -1.13 10.33 22.08
CA HIS A 63 -2.35 9.73 22.57
C HIS A 63 -2.92 8.77 21.50
N ARG A 64 -3.71 7.78 21.92
CA ARG A 64 -4.31 6.78 21.02
C ARG A 64 -5.16 7.38 19.91
N ALA A 65 -5.94 8.40 20.26
CA ALA A 65 -6.77 9.13 19.30
C ALA A 65 -5.89 9.81 18.21
N THR A 66 -4.82 10.49 18.62
CA THR A 66 -3.90 11.18 17.69
C THR A 66 -3.14 10.18 16.82
N GLU A 67 -2.71 9.05 17.39
CA GLU A 67 -2.09 7.96 16.63
C GLU A 67 -3.05 7.45 15.53
N ALA A 68 -4.32 7.23 15.87
CA ALA A 68 -5.33 6.77 14.92
C ALA A 68 -5.57 7.79 13.80
N GLN A 69 -5.59 9.09 14.10
CA GLN A 69 -5.71 10.16 13.10
C GLN A 69 -4.53 10.17 12.12
N LEU A 70 -3.30 10.10 12.62
CA LEU A 70 -2.11 10.03 11.77
C LEU A 70 -2.11 8.77 10.90
N ARG A 71 -2.41 7.62 11.51
CA ARG A 71 -2.51 6.35 10.78
C ARG A 71 -3.53 6.45 9.65
N LEU A 72 -4.75 6.90 9.95
CA LEU A 72 -5.83 7.02 8.98
C LEU A 72 -5.46 7.96 7.82
N ALA A 73 -4.84 9.11 8.12
CA ALA A 73 -4.40 10.05 7.10
C ALA A 73 -3.37 9.42 6.15
N LEU A 74 -2.38 8.71 6.70
CA LEU A 74 -1.37 8.01 5.92
C LEU A 74 -1.98 6.87 5.09
N GLU A 75 -2.90 6.09 5.66
CA GLU A 75 -3.59 5.01 4.95
C GLU A 75 -4.46 5.54 3.80
N THR A 76 -5.13 6.67 4.03
CA THR A 76 -5.90 7.39 2.99
C THR A 76 -4.97 7.95 1.92
N GLY A 77 -3.71 8.24 2.26
CA GLY A 77 -2.67 8.64 1.32
C GLY A 77 -2.23 7.54 0.35
N GLY A 78 -2.67 6.30 0.53
CA GLY A 78 -2.38 5.18 -0.37
C GLY A 78 -1.32 4.21 0.14
N ILE A 79 -0.96 4.27 1.43
CA ILE A 79 -0.17 3.22 2.07
C ILE A 79 -1.03 2.32 2.96
N THR A 80 -0.48 1.20 3.40
CA THR A 80 -1.10 0.34 4.40
C THR A 80 -0.04 -0.19 5.36
N PHE A 81 -0.38 -0.21 6.65
CA PHE A 81 0.48 -0.77 7.69
C PHE A 81 0.12 -2.23 7.93
N PHE A 82 1.12 -3.10 7.88
CA PHE A 82 0.95 -4.54 8.16
C PHE A 82 1.94 -5.01 9.20
N ARG A 83 1.57 -6.06 9.94
CA ARG A 83 2.40 -6.65 10.98
C ARG A 83 3.04 -7.94 10.48
N ILE A 84 4.34 -8.07 10.68
CA ILE A 84 5.11 -9.28 10.38
C ILE A 84 5.25 -10.07 11.69
N GLN A 85 5.31 -11.40 11.59
CA GLN A 85 5.53 -12.30 12.73
C GLN A 85 6.79 -11.86 13.49
N GLY A 86 6.68 -11.53 14.78
CA GLY A 86 7.81 -11.02 15.58
C GLY A 86 7.74 -9.56 16.03
N HIS A 87 6.56 -8.92 15.94
CA HIS A 87 6.29 -7.52 16.34
C HIS A 87 6.76 -6.43 15.37
N GLU A 88 7.37 -6.80 14.25
CA GLU A 88 7.79 -5.88 13.21
C GLU A 88 6.57 -5.33 12.45
N ILE A 89 6.70 -4.10 11.95
CA ILE A 89 5.63 -3.38 11.25
C ILE A 89 6.22 -2.83 9.95
N GLY A 90 5.59 -3.19 8.84
CA GLY A 90 5.96 -2.74 7.50
C GLY A 90 4.94 -1.75 6.92
N ILE A 91 5.37 -1.09 5.83
CA ILE A 91 4.54 -0.22 4.99
C ILE A 91 4.53 -0.81 3.58
N CYS A 92 3.35 -0.91 2.96
CA CYS A 92 3.20 -1.26 1.56
C CYS A 92 2.31 -0.23 0.85
N THR A 93 2.39 -0.17 -0.48
CA THR A 93 1.37 0.51 -1.27
C THR A 93 0.03 -0.20 -1.08
N LYS A 94 -1.03 0.58 -0.97
CA LYS A 94 -2.38 0.04 -1.11
C LYS A 94 -2.56 -0.33 -2.58
N ALA A 95 -2.40 -1.61 -2.91
CA ALA A 95 -2.81 -2.10 -4.20
C ALA A 95 -4.30 -1.77 -4.36
N LEU A 96 -4.66 -1.04 -5.40
CA LEU A 96 -6.03 -1.04 -5.87
C LEU A 96 -6.29 -2.49 -6.25
N ALA A 97 -7.03 -3.21 -5.40
CA ALA A 97 -7.69 -4.41 -5.88
C ALA A 97 -8.59 -3.91 -7.02
N THR A 98 -8.12 -4.07 -8.25
CA THR A 98 -9.03 -4.19 -9.39
C THR A 98 -9.94 -5.33 -8.99
N GLU A 99 -11.10 -5.00 -8.42
CA GLU A 99 -12.19 -5.96 -8.37
C GLU A 99 -12.32 -6.48 -9.79
N GLY A 100 -12.04 -7.77 -9.97
CA GLY A 100 -12.15 -8.40 -11.25
C GLY A 100 -13.56 -8.21 -11.76
N GLN A 101 -13.74 -7.36 -12.77
CA GLN A 101 -14.66 -7.69 -13.83
C GLN A 101 -14.16 -9.03 -14.37
N ALA A 102 -14.84 -10.10 -14.00
CA ALA A 102 -14.55 -11.44 -14.46
C ALA A 102 -14.45 -11.41 -15.99
N PRO A 103 -13.41 -12.01 -16.61
CA PRO A 103 -13.48 -12.31 -18.03
C PRO A 103 -14.62 -13.32 -18.20
N SER A 104 -15.76 -12.88 -18.71
CA SER A 104 -16.79 -13.77 -19.22
C SER A 104 -16.23 -14.47 -20.45
N HIS A 105 -15.48 -15.53 -20.21
CA HIS A 105 -15.17 -16.53 -21.22
C HIS A 105 -16.49 -17.24 -21.55
N THR A 106 -17.25 -16.69 -22.49
CA THR A 106 -18.15 -17.52 -23.28
C THR A 106 -17.30 -18.09 -24.41
N GLU A 107 -16.65 -19.21 -24.10
CA GLU A 107 -16.32 -20.20 -25.09
C GLU A 107 -17.60 -20.53 -25.87
N SER A 108 -17.70 -20.01 -27.08
CA SER A 108 -18.56 -20.57 -28.11
C SER A 108 -17.70 -20.70 -29.35
N CYS A 109 -16.89 -21.76 -29.30
CA CYS A 109 -16.32 -22.37 -30.49
C CYS A 109 -17.48 -23.02 -31.24
N GLU A 110 -18.21 -22.24 -32.04
CA GLU A 110 -19.15 -22.79 -33.00
C GLU A 110 -18.45 -22.93 -34.35
N ILE A 111 -18.39 -24.19 -34.75
CA ILE A 111 -17.70 -24.80 -35.86
C ILE A 111 -18.03 -24.09 -37.18
N LEU A 112 -16.99 -23.83 -37.98
CA LEU A 112 -17.08 -23.50 -39.41
C LEU A 112 -18.05 -24.45 -40.12
N SER A 113 -19.27 -23.97 -40.38
CA SER A 113 -20.15 -24.60 -41.35
C SER A 113 -19.68 -24.19 -42.75
N ILE A 114 -18.74 -24.96 -43.30
CA ILE A 114 -18.39 -24.93 -44.72
C ILE A 114 -19.60 -25.51 -45.48
N SER A 115 -20.56 -24.64 -45.83
CA SER A 115 -21.60 -24.98 -46.79
C SER A 115 -21.10 -24.50 -48.15
N GLY A 116 -20.68 -25.44 -48.97
CA GLY A 116 -20.19 -25.19 -50.31
C GLY A 116 -21.29 -24.58 -51.18
N ASP A 117 -21.12 -23.31 -51.54
CA ASP A 117 -21.81 -22.70 -52.66
C ASP A 117 -20.88 -22.73 -53.88
N ARG A 118 -20.89 -23.87 -54.58
CA ARG A 118 -20.37 -23.97 -55.95
C ARG A 118 -21.54 -23.66 -56.88
N GLY A 119 -21.74 -22.38 -57.17
CA GLY A 119 -22.70 -21.94 -58.16
C GLY A 119 -22.24 -20.65 -58.81
N GLN A 120 -22.14 -20.68 -60.15
CA GLN A 120 -21.76 -19.59 -61.06
C GLN A 120 -20.25 -19.46 -61.36
N ILE A 121 -19.82 -20.09 -62.45
CA ILE A 121 -19.16 -19.46 -63.61
C ILE A 121 -19.32 -20.45 -64.79
N LEU A 122 -20.16 -20.09 -65.75
CA LEU A 122 -20.26 -20.74 -67.07
C LEU A 122 -19.38 -19.94 -68.07
N PRO A 123 -18.69 -20.58 -69.03
CA PRO A 123 -17.49 -20.04 -69.69
C PRO A 123 -17.73 -18.95 -70.77
N PRO A 124 -16.65 -18.26 -71.20
CA PRO A 124 -16.69 -17.23 -72.22
C PRO A 124 -17.12 -17.76 -73.59
N LYS A 125 -17.99 -17.00 -74.27
CA LYS A 125 -18.42 -17.25 -75.65
C LYS A 125 -17.35 -16.71 -76.60
N ALA A 126 -16.75 -17.61 -77.38
CA ALA A 126 -15.87 -17.27 -78.50
C ALA A 126 -16.62 -17.44 -79.85
N ASP A 127 -16.51 -16.37 -80.64
CA ASP A 127 -16.49 -16.23 -82.10
C ASP A 127 -17.67 -16.66 -83.01
N ARG A 128 -18.19 -15.66 -83.74
CA ARG A 128 -18.36 -15.68 -85.19
C ARG A 128 -18.27 -14.26 -85.75
#